data_AF-A0A4Z0PXR3-F1
#
_entry.id   AF-A0A4Z0PXR3-F1
#
_cell.length_a   1.000
_cell.length_b   1.000
_cell.length_c   1.000
_cell.angle_alpha   90.00
_cell.angle_beta   90.00
_cell.angle_gamma   90.00
#
_symmetry.space_group_name_H-M   'P 1'
#
loop_
_entity.id
_entity.type
_entity.pdbx_description
1 polymer ?
#
loop_
_entity_poly.entity_id
_entity_poly.type
_entity_poly.pdbx_seq_one_letter_code
_entity_poly.pdbx_strand_id
1 'polypeptide(L)'
;MGVNQQFLAAVEAGRKQLGPVADQRLQVLARQLPPPDGHGPVPPAFTDGDEAPPPDPAEAAEGLAALRQRLDRCQWLRTDLTYKVGQQRQPNQARHQRRRWAVRVLGPLLAAPLPQPDWLAPGGPALPLPPYPRATPDAARDTHWLEGLALRLAATTAPLSPAAAALARARLRGLEAEIQELTAAILEFEK
;
A
#
# COMPACT_ATOMS: atom_id res chain seq x y z
N MET A 1 -38.15 35.77 8.12
CA MET A 1 -38.66 34.98 9.26
C MET A 1 -38.32 33.52 9.00
N GLY A 2 -37.15 33.09 9.52
CA GLY A 2 -36.54 31.81 9.21
C GLY A 2 -37.11 30.69 10.05
N VAL A 3 -37.62 29.65 9.38
CA VAL A 3 -37.90 28.37 10.01
C VAL A 3 -36.56 27.64 10.12
N ASN A 4 -36.20 27.21 11.33
CA ASN A 4 -34.97 26.45 11.55
C ASN A 4 -35.04 25.13 10.76
N GLN A 5 -33.99 24.82 9.97
CA GLN A 5 -33.90 23.57 9.18
C GLN A 5 -34.12 22.31 10.04
N GLN A 6 -33.65 22.31 11.29
CA GLN A 6 -33.86 21.19 12.21
C GLN A 6 -35.33 20.98 12.59
N PHE A 7 -36.11 22.07 12.65
CA PHE A 7 -37.54 22.00 12.93
C PHE A 7 -38.30 21.43 11.74
N LEU A 8 -37.93 21.81 10.51
CA LEU A 8 -38.50 21.24 9.28
C LEU A 8 -38.22 19.73 9.18
N ALA A 9 -36.97 19.30 9.41
CA ALA A 9 -36.62 17.87 9.41
C ALA A 9 -37.40 17.06 10.47
N ALA A 10 -37.69 17.66 11.63
CA ALA A 10 -38.49 17.01 12.68
C ALA A 10 -39.98 16.88 12.32
N VAL A 11 -40.50 17.84 11.55
CA VAL A 11 -41.87 17.80 11.00
C VAL A 11 -41.97 16.76 9.88
N GLU A 12 -41.02 16.72 8.95
CA GLU A 12 -40.95 15.72 7.87
C GLU A 12 -40.85 14.29 8.41
N ALA A 13 -40.11 14.10 9.50
CA ALA A 13 -40.00 12.81 10.18
C ALA A 13 -41.24 12.47 11.05
N GLY A 14 -42.31 13.26 11.01
CA GLY A 14 -43.56 13.05 11.76
C GLY A 14 -43.44 13.23 13.27
N ARG A 15 -42.31 13.75 13.79
CA ARG A 15 -42.04 13.87 15.23
C ARG A 15 -42.62 15.14 15.83
N LYS A 16 -42.92 16.14 15.00
CA LYS A 16 -43.52 17.41 15.39
C LYS A 16 -44.60 17.82 14.38
N GLN A 17 -45.61 18.54 14.86
CA GLN A 17 -46.64 19.14 14.02
C GLN A 17 -46.36 20.63 13.82
N LEU A 18 -46.73 21.14 12.66
CA LEU A 18 -46.66 22.57 12.37
C LEU A 18 -47.77 23.30 13.14
N GLY A 19 -47.48 24.51 13.59
CA GLY A 19 -48.50 25.38 14.17
C GLY A 19 -49.52 25.80 13.10
N PRO A 20 -50.76 26.16 13.50
CA PRO A 20 -51.86 26.44 12.57
C PRO A 20 -51.55 27.57 11.56
N VAL A 21 -50.76 28.56 11.97
CA VAL A 21 -50.32 29.68 11.10
C VAL A 21 -49.32 29.21 10.04
N ALA A 22 -48.42 28.28 10.38
CA ALA A 22 -47.47 27.72 9.42
C ALA A 22 -48.19 26.80 8.43
N ASP A 23 -49.15 26.02 8.91
CA ASP A 23 -49.98 25.15 8.08
C ASP A 23 -50.83 25.94 7.08
N GLN A 24 -51.46 27.03 7.53
CA GLN A 24 -52.21 27.93 6.64
C GLN A 24 -51.32 28.59 5.58
N ARG A 25 -50.08 28.97 5.94
CA ARG A 25 -49.10 29.51 4.98
C ARG A 25 -48.67 28.46 3.96
N LEU A 26 -48.44 27.22 4.38
CA LEU A 26 -48.13 26.12 3.46
C LEU A 26 -49.28 25.85 2.51
N GLN A 27 -50.54 25.90 2.97
CA GLN A 27 -51.70 25.76 2.08
C GLN A 27 -51.79 26.88 1.04
N VAL A 28 -51.42 28.12 1.40
CA VAL A 28 -51.37 29.24 0.44
C VAL A 28 -50.24 29.04 -0.58
N LEU A 29 -49.07 28.55 -0.15
CA LEU A 29 -47.94 28.28 -1.03
C LEU A 29 -48.17 27.04 -1.91
N ALA A 30 -48.84 26.02 -1.38
CA ALA A 30 -49.20 24.82 -2.13
C ALA A 30 -50.08 25.14 -3.34
N ARG A 31 -50.96 26.16 -3.24
CA ARG A 31 -51.75 26.65 -4.39
C ARG A 31 -50.89 27.20 -5.52
N GLN A 32 -49.66 27.64 -5.24
CA GLN A 32 -48.70 28.14 -6.24
C GLN A 32 -47.84 27.03 -6.84
N LEU A 33 -47.89 25.81 -6.28
CA LEU A 33 -47.20 24.66 -6.85
C LEU A 33 -47.95 24.14 -8.08
N PRO A 34 -47.24 23.46 -8.99
CA PRO A 34 -47.88 22.79 -10.11
C PRO A 34 -48.75 21.61 -9.66
N PRO A 35 -49.68 21.15 -10.52
CA PRO A 35 -50.48 19.94 -10.27
C PRO A 35 -49.59 18.71 -9.97
N PRO A 36 -50.02 17.77 -9.10
CA PRO A 36 -51.38 17.54 -8.61
C PRO A 36 -51.80 18.33 -7.36
N ASP A 37 -50.84 18.92 -6.63
CA ASP A 37 -51.09 19.50 -5.30
C ASP A 37 -51.44 21.01 -5.34
N GLY A 38 -51.43 21.63 -6.52
CA GLY A 38 -51.72 23.06 -6.70
C GLY A 38 -52.33 23.45 -8.06
N HIS A 39 -52.55 24.76 -8.23
CA HIS A 39 -53.09 25.38 -9.45
C HIS A 39 -52.06 26.31 -10.13
N GLY A 40 -50.78 26.18 -9.78
CA GLY A 40 -49.70 26.95 -10.36
C GLY A 40 -49.48 26.62 -11.85
N PRO A 41 -48.79 27.50 -12.58
CA PRO A 41 -48.37 27.20 -13.95
C PRO A 41 -47.53 25.91 -13.97
N VAL A 42 -47.70 25.09 -15.00
CA VAL A 42 -46.84 23.93 -15.23
C VAL A 42 -45.39 24.43 -15.25
N PRO A 43 -44.48 23.88 -14.42
CA PRO A 43 -43.09 24.32 -14.42
C PRO A 43 -42.54 24.13 -15.83
N PRO A 44 -41.62 25.00 -16.28
CA PRO A 44 -40.82 24.67 -17.44
C PRO A 44 -40.21 23.29 -17.21
N ALA A 45 -40.08 22.50 -18.29
CA ALA A 45 -39.36 21.23 -18.19
C ALA A 45 -37.96 21.55 -17.67
N PHE A 46 -37.71 21.28 -16.39
CA PHE A 46 -36.37 21.17 -15.85
C PHE A 46 -35.81 19.92 -16.50
N THR A 47 -35.30 20.07 -17.71
CA THR A 47 -34.41 19.08 -18.25
C THR A 47 -33.24 19.08 -17.30
N ASP A 48 -33.00 17.95 -16.63
CA ASP A 48 -31.67 17.52 -16.20
C ASP A 48 -30.77 17.31 -17.44
N GLY A 49 -30.83 18.25 -18.39
CA GLY A 49 -29.92 18.39 -19.48
C GLY A 49 -28.69 19.01 -18.87
N ASP A 50 -27.73 18.14 -18.58
CA ASP A 50 -26.36 18.41 -18.14
C ASP A 50 -25.63 19.36 -19.08
N GLU A 51 -26.07 20.60 -19.19
CA GLU A 51 -25.22 21.71 -19.60
C GLU A 51 -24.70 22.34 -18.30
N ALA A 52 -23.87 21.56 -17.61
CA ALA A 52 -22.99 22.12 -16.60
C ALA A 52 -22.28 23.32 -17.26
N PRO A 53 -22.31 24.52 -16.63
CA PRO A 53 -21.59 25.66 -17.17
C PRO A 53 -20.15 25.21 -17.48
N PRO A 54 -19.57 25.63 -18.62
CA PRO A 54 -18.23 25.20 -18.99
C PRO A 54 -17.32 25.46 -17.78
N PRO A 55 -16.55 24.46 -17.33
CA PRO A 55 -15.74 24.59 -16.13
C PRO A 55 -14.86 25.83 -16.27
N ASP A 56 -14.77 26.62 -15.20
CA ASP A 56 -13.89 27.78 -15.18
C ASP A 56 -12.49 27.30 -15.62
N PRO A 57 -11.84 27.95 -16.60
CA PRO A 57 -10.51 27.55 -17.06
C PRO A 57 -9.49 27.46 -15.90
N ALA A 58 -9.68 28.22 -14.83
CA ALA A 58 -8.87 28.12 -13.62
C ALA A 58 -9.11 26.79 -12.87
N GLU A 59 -10.37 26.40 -12.66
CA GLU A 59 -10.74 25.13 -12.01
C GLU A 59 -10.33 23.92 -12.86
N ALA A 60 -10.44 24.04 -14.19
CA ALA A 60 -9.97 23.02 -15.12
C ALA A 60 -8.45 22.83 -15.05
N ALA A 61 -7.68 23.93 -14.97
CA ALA A 61 -6.23 23.88 -14.80
C ALA A 61 -5.82 23.28 -13.44
N GLU A 62 -6.54 23.59 -12.37
CA GLU A 62 -6.32 22.98 -11.04
C GLU A 62 -6.61 21.48 -11.03
N GLY A 63 -7.70 21.05 -11.67
CA GLY A 63 -8.03 19.63 -11.84
C GLY A 63 -6.95 18.86 -12.61
N LEU A 64 -6.46 19.44 -13.71
CA LEU A 64 -5.39 18.85 -14.52
C LEU A 64 -4.06 18.79 -13.75
N ALA A 65 -3.73 19.83 -12.97
CA ALA A 65 -2.57 19.84 -12.09
C ALA A 65 -2.65 18.77 -11.00
N ALA A 66 -3.82 18.57 -10.38
CA ALA A 66 -4.05 17.54 -9.38
C ALA A 66 -3.90 16.12 -9.97
N LEU A 67 -4.42 15.89 -11.18
CA LEU A 67 -4.25 14.62 -11.89
C LEU A 67 -2.78 14.32 -12.19
N ARG A 68 -2.03 15.31 -12.70
CA ARG A 68 -0.58 15.19 -12.95
C ARG A 68 0.20 14.89 -11.67
N GLN A 69 -0.10 15.60 -10.58
CA GLN A 69 0.55 15.36 -9.29
C GLN A 69 0.28 13.93 -8.76
N ARG A 70 -0.94 13.43 -8.93
CA ARG A 70 -1.29 12.06 -8.55
C ARG A 70 -0.55 11.03 -9.42
N LEU A 71 -0.46 11.28 -10.73
CA LEU A 71 0.29 10.43 -11.65
C LEU A 71 1.77 10.37 -11.27
N ASP A 72 2.42 11.50 -10.98
CA ASP A 72 3.82 11.55 -10.54
C ASP A 72 4.04 10.73 -9.26
N ARG A 73 3.12 10.88 -8.29
CA ARG A 73 3.14 10.11 -7.05
C ARG A 73 3.04 8.61 -7.31
N CYS A 74 2.12 8.18 -8.17
CA CYS A 74 1.94 6.76 -8.50
C CYS A 74 3.15 6.20 -9.24
N GLN A 75 3.76 6.97 -10.16
CA GLN A 75 4.99 6.58 -10.86
C GLN A 75 6.17 6.43 -9.90
N TRP A 76 6.32 7.35 -8.95
CA TRP A 76 7.34 7.24 -7.91
C TRP A 76 7.13 5.99 -7.05
N LEU A 77 5.91 5.75 -6.58
CA LEU A 77 5.56 4.56 -5.80
C LEU A 77 5.82 3.26 -6.56
N ARG A 78 5.47 3.22 -7.86
CA ARG A 78 5.76 2.07 -8.73
C ARG A 78 7.26 1.79 -8.76
N THR A 79 8.09 2.82 -8.91
CA THR A 79 9.54 2.68 -9.04
C THR A 79 10.17 2.16 -7.74
N ASP A 80 9.80 2.75 -6.59
CA ASP A 80 10.27 2.30 -5.26
C ASP A 80 9.86 0.84 -4.98
N LEU A 81 8.61 0.50 -5.27
CA LEU A 81 8.07 -0.84 -5.01
C LEU A 81 8.67 -1.88 -5.97
N THR A 82 8.89 -1.52 -7.23
CA THR A 82 9.61 -2.36 -8.21
C THR A 82 11.03 -2.63 -7.75
N TYR A 83 11.75 -1.63 -7.24
CA TYR A 83 13.08 -1.81 -6.69
C TYR A 83 13.09 -2.76 -5.49
N LYS A 84 12.16 -2.57 -4.54
CA LYS A 84 12.00 -3.42 -3.35
C LYS A 84 11.67 -4.87 -3.69
N VAL A 85 10.89 -5.11 -4.75
CA VAL A 85 10.61 -6.47 -5.25
C VAL A 85 11.80 -7.02 -6.06
N GLY A 86 12.45 -6.20 -6.87
CA GLY A 86 13.58 -6.58 -7.73
C GLY A 86 14.84 -6.99 -6.96
N GLN A 87 15.12 -6.35 -5.82
CA GLN A 87 16.20 -6.77 -4.91
C GLN A 87 16.02 -8.20 -4.35
N GLN A 88 14.82 -8.77 -4.45
CA GLN A 88 14.48 -10.10 -3.91
C GLN A 88 14.73 -11.25 -4.88
N ARG A 89 15.39 -11.02 -6.01
CA ARG A 89 15.77 -12.11 -6.92
C ARG A 89 16.36 -13.28 -6.11
N GLN A 90 15.84 -14.49 -6.36
CA GLN A 90 16.11 -15.74 -5.65
C GLN A 90 17.56 -15.98 -5.15
N PRO A 91 18.64 -15.61 -5.88
CA PRO A 91 20.00 -15.73 -5.35
C PRO A 91 20.24 -14.99 -4.02
N ASN A 92 19.59 -13.85 -3.80
CA ASN A 92 19.75 -13.08 -2.55
C ASN A 92 19.02 -13.76 -1.38
N GLN A 93 17.85 -14.36 -1.61
CA GLN A 93 17.12 -15.10 -0.58
C GLN A 93 17.86 -16.36 -0.15
N ALA A 94 18.32 -17.17 -1.11
CA ALA A 94 19.07 -18.40 -0.82
C ALA A 94 20.38 -18.10 -0.07
N ARG A 95 21.10 -17.04 -0.46
CA ARG A 95 22.31 -16.58 0.24
C ARG A 95 22.01 -16.08 1.65
N HIS A 96 20.93 -15.32 1.84
CA HIS A 96 20.51 -14.85 3.17
C HIS A 96 20.17 -16.02 4.10
N GLN A 97 19.39 -17.01 3.61
CA GLN A 97 19.05 -18.20 4.39
C GLN A 97 20.28 -19.06 4.72
N ARG A 98 21.22 -19.23 3.78
CA ARG A 98 22.50 -19.92 4.05
C ARG A 98 23.34 -19.21 5.11
N ARG A 99 23.45 -17.88 5.04
CA ARG A 99 24.14 -17.08 6.07
C ARG A 99 23.47 -17.22 7.43
N ARG A 100 22.14 -17.16 7.49
CA ARG A 100 21.36 -17.34 8.71
C ARG A 100 21.54 -18.74 9.30
N TRP A 101 21.53 -19.77 8.47
CA TRP A 101 21.83 -21.15 8.89
C TRP A 101 23.26 -21.26 9.42
N ALA A 102 24.24 -20.70 8.71
CA ALA A 102 25.66 -20.76 9.11
C ALA A 102 25.89 -20.13 10.48
N VAL A 103 25.36 -18.92 10.75
CA VAL A 103 25.47 -18.29 12.08
C VAL A 103 24.81 -19.15 13.16
N ARG A 104 23.61 -19.67 12.89
CA ARG A 104 22.84 -20.43 13.88
C ARG A 104 23.46 -21.79 14.21
N VAL A 105 24.05 -22.46 13.22
CA VAL A 105 24.54 -23.84 13.36
C VAL A 105 26.03 -23.88 13.63
N LEU A 106 26.85 -23.12 12.90
CA LEU A 106 28.31 -23.14 13.05
C LEU A 106 28.77 -22.40 14.30
N GLY A 107 28.05 -21.35 14.75
CA GLY A 107 28.41 -20.59 15.95
C GLY A 107 28.52 -21.48 17.20
N PRO A 108 27.46 -22.23 17.56
CA PRO A 108 27.52 -23.17 18.69
C PRO A 108 28.53 -24.30 18.50
N LEU A 109 28.75 -24.76 17.27
CA LEU A 109 29.71 -25.84 16.98
C LEU A 109 31.17 -25.41 17.14
N LEU A 110 31.50 -24.15 16.84
CA LEU A 110 32.85 -23.60 17.07
C LEU A 110 33.09 -23.18 18.52
N ALA A 111 32.02 -22.83 19.26
CA ALA A 111 32.09 -22.52 20.68
C ALA A 111 32.18 -23.77 21.57
N ALA A 112 31.77 -24.94 21.07
CA ALA A 112 31.95 -26.21 21.76
C ALA A 112 33.45 -26.60 21.73
N PRO A 113 34.00 -27.15 22.83
CA PRO A 113 35.32 -27.75 22.77
C PRO A 113 35.29 -28.86 21.72
N LEU A 114 36.05 -28.68 20.63
CA LEU A 114 36.23 -29.73 19.63
C LEU A 114 36.78 -30.96 20.39
N PRO A 115 36.10 -32.12 20.36
CA PRO A 115 36.72 -33.33 20.86
C PRO A 115 38.03 -33.48 20.09
N GLN A 116 39.15 -33.63 20.81
CA GLN A 116 40.40 -33.98 20.14
C GLN A 116 40.10 -35.23 19.30
N PRO A 117 40.25 -35.15 17.99
CA PRO A 117 39.96 -36.31 17.17
C PRO A 117 40.89 -37.45 17.57
N ASP A 118 40.33 -38.64 17.82
CA ASP A 118 41.12 -39.82 18.23
C ASP A 118 42.24 -40.18 17.23
N TRP A 119 42.16 -39.68 15.99
CA TRP A 119 43.19 -39.84 14.96
C TRP A 119 44.43 -38.91 15.13
N LEU A 120 44.36 -37.90 16.01
CA LEU A 120 45.52 -37.12 16.45
C LEU A 120 46.22 -37.72 17.67
N ALA A 121 45.65 -38.76 18.28
CA ALA A 121 46.30 -39.50 19.36
C ALA A 121 47.48 -40.32 18.79
N PRO A 122 48.64 -40.37 19.47
CA PRO A 122 49.75 -41.22 19.03
C PRO A 122 49.30 -42.69 19.04
N GLY A 123 49.10 -43.25 17.84
CA GLY A 123 48.62 -44.63 17.61
C GLY A 123 47.21 -44.78 17.00
N GLY A 124 46.51 -43.69 16.69
CA GLY A 124 45.17 -43.73 16.08
C GLY A 124 45.16 -44.20 14.61
N PRO A 125 44.07 -44.81 14.12
CA PRO A 125 43.95 -45.22 12.72
C PRO A 125 43.94 -44.00 11.79
N ALA A 126 44.83 -44.01 10.78
CA ALA A 126 44.90 -42.98 9.76
C ALA A 126 43.65 -43.02 8.86
N LEU A 127 42.63 -42.24 9.20
CA LEU A 127 41.51 -42.00 8.29
C LEU A 127 41.95 -41.04 7.17
N PRO A 128 41.50 -41.25 5.92
CA PRO A 128 41.80 -40.33 4.83
C PRO A 128 41.14 -38.98 5.12
N LEU A 129 41.96 -38.00 5.51
CA LEU A 129 41.54 -36.62 5.63
C LEU A 129 40.94 -36.16 4.28
N PRO A 130 39.80 -35.45 4.26
CA PRO A 130 39.30 -34.82 3.04
C PRO A 130 40.37 -33.88 2.45
N PRO A 131 40.34 -33.59 1.14
CA PRO A 131 41.48 -33.11 0.33
C PRO A 131 41.86 -31.63 0.56
N TYR A 132 41.72 -31.11 1.77
CA TYR A 132 42.13 -29.76 2.15
C TYR A 132 43.33 -29.79 3.11
N PRO A 133 44.52 -30.20 2.65
CA PRO A 133 45.71 -30.44 3.47
C PRO A 133 46.30 -29.18 4.15
N ARG A 134 45.65 -28.02 4.03
CA ARG A 134 46.05 -26.74 4.65
C ARG A 134 44.94 -26.05 5.44
N ALA A 135 43.77 -26.66 5.55
CA ALA A 135 42.68 -26.13 6.36
C ALA A 135 42.80 -26.68 7.79
N THR A 136 43.82 -26.25 8.52
CA THR A 136 43.86 -26.46 9.97
C THR A 136 42.77 -25.60 10.61
N PRO A 137 41.85 -26.18 11.39
CA PRO A 137 40.82 -25.40 12.10
C PRO A 137 41.49 -24.35 12.99
N ASP A 138 41.10 -23.08 12.83
CA ASP A 138 41.58 -21.97 13.67
C ASP A 138 40.36 -21.34 14.32
N ALA A 139 40.05 -21.81 15.53
CA ALA A 139 38.83 -21.43 16.23
C ALA A 139 38.71 -19.91 16.41
N ALA A 140 39.82 -19.18 16.61
CA ALA A 140 39.78 -17.73 16.77
C ALA A 140 39.43 -17.03 15.46
N ARG A 141 40.08 -17.42 14.35
CA ARG A 141 39.82 -16.85 13.02
C ARG A 141 38.43 -17.21 12.50
N ASP A 142 37.99 -18.45 12.72
CA ASP A 142 36.68 -18.93 12.27
C ASP A 142 35.54 -18.25 13.05
N THR A 143 35.73 -18.04 14.37
CA THR A 143 34.78 -17.28 15.20
C THR A 143 34.71 -15.82 14.75
N HIS A 144 35.84 -15.15 14.54
CA HIS A 144 35.88 -13.78 14.04
C HIS A 144 35.17 -13.63 12.68
N TRP A 145 35.35 -14.60 11.78
CA TRP A 145 34.65 -14.59 10.50
C TRP A 145 33.13 -14.76 10.66
N LEU A 146 32.67 -15.64 11.55
CA LEU A 146 31.24 -15.81 11.84
C LEU A 146 30.62 -14.57 12.47
N GLU A 147 31.31 -13.91 13.40
CA GLU A 147 30.87 -12.64 13.98
C GLU A 147 30.72 -11.57 12.89
N GLY A 148 31.72 -11.44 12.01
CA GLY A 148 31.65 -10.54 10.86
C GLY A 148 30.51 -10.89 9.89
N LEU A 149 30.18 -12.18 9.74
CA LEU A 149 29.05 -12.63 8.94
C LEU A 149 27.71 -12.33 9.62
N ALA A 150 27.62 -12.44 10.94
CA ALA A 150 26.44 -12.07 11.74
C ALA A 150 26.15 -10.57 11.65
N LEU A 151 27.18 -9.72 11.77
CA LEU A 151 27.05 -8.27 11.58
C LEU A 151 26.54 -7.92 10.18
N ARG A 152 27.13 -8.53 9.14
CA ARG A 152 26.67 -8.34 7.75
C ARG A 152 25.25 -8.85 7.55
N LEU A 153 24.87 -9.96 8.18
CA LEU A 153 23.51 -10.49 8.12
C LEU A 153 22.50 -9.54 8.77
N ALA A 154 22.83 -8.96 9.92
CA ALA A 154 21.99 -7.98 10.60
C ALA A 154 21.82 -6.68 9.81
N ALA A 155 22.88 -6.23 9.11
CA ALA A 155 22.82 -5.07 8.23
C ALA A 155 22.10 -5.35 6.89
N THR A 156 21.88 -6.61 6.53
CA THR A 156 21.17 -6.97 5.29
C THR A 156 19.67 -7.02 5.56
N THR A 157 18.89 -6.26 4.79
CA THR A 157 17.43 -6.31 4.86
C THR A 157 16.94 -7.75 4.69
N ALA A 158 16.12 -8.21 5.63
CA ALA A 158 15.53 -9.54 5.55
C ALA A 158 14.69 -9.67 4.27
N PRO A 159 14.73 -10.83 3.59
CA PRO A 159 13.87 -11.06 2.44
C PRO A 159 12.40 -11.02 2.88
N LEU A 160 11.52 -10.43 2.06
CA LEU A 160 10.08 -10.45 2.34
C LEU A 160 9.57 -11.89 2.42
N SER A 161 8.60 -12.12 3.32
CA SER A 161 7.86 -13.36 3.34
C SER A 161 7.11 -13.56 2.00
N PRO A 162 6.78 -14.81 1.63
CA PRO A 162 6.00 -15.09 0.41
C PRO A 162 4.69 -14.29 0.34
N ALA A 163 4.00 -14.14 1.48
CA ALA A 163 2.78 -13.35 1.60
C ALA A 163 3.03 -11.85 1.35
N ALA A 164 4.09 -11.29 1.93
CA ALA A 164 4.44 -9.89 1.70
C ALA A 164 4.90 -9.63 0.26
N ALA A 165 5.60 -10.60 -0.37
CA ALA A 165 5.96 -10.53 -1.78
C ALA A 165 4.72 -10.61 -2.69
N ALA A 166 3.74 -11.45 -2.36
CA ALA A 166 2.47 -11.54 -3.10
C ALA A 166 1.68 -10.22 -2.99
N LEU A 167 1.57 -9.66 -1.78
CA LEU A 167 0.93 -8.36 -1.56
C LEU A 167 1.63 -7.24 -2.32
N ALA A 168 2.98 -7.21 -2.31
CA ALA A 168 3.75 -6.22 -3.07
C ALA A 168 3.47 -6.31 -4.57
N ARG A 169 3.43 -7.53 -5.15
CA ARG A 169 3.07 -7.73 -6.56
C ARG A 169 1.65 -7.29 -6.87
N ALA A 170 0.69 -7.56 -5.98
CA ALA A 170 -0.69 -7.12 -6.15
C ALA A 170 -0.80 -5.58 -6.15
N ARG A 171 -0.10 -4.92 -5.22
CA ARG A 171 -0.01 -3.44 -5.16
C ARG A 171 0.62 -2.85 -6.41
N LEU A 172 1.66 -3.50 -6.94
CA LEU A 172 2.32 -3.07 -8.18
C LEU A 172 1.36 -3.08 -9.36
N ARG A 173 0.57 -4.14 -9.52
CA ARG A 173 -0.47 -4.22 -10.57
C ARG A 173 -1.54 -3.13 -10.39
N GLY A 174 -1.95 -2.87 -9.15
CA GLY A 174 -2.90 -1.79 -8.85
C GLY A 174 -2.36 -0.42 -9.26
N LEU A 175 -1.09 -0.13 -8.95
CA LEU A 175 -0.43 1.11 -9.36
C LEU A 175 -0.28 1.21 -10.88
N GLU A 176 0.00 0.11 -11.58
CA GLU A 176 0.07 0.11 -13.05
C GLU A 176 -1.28 0.44 -13.68
N ALA A 177 -2.38 -0.14 -13.16
CA ALA A 177 -3.73 0.18 -13.62
C ALA A 177 -4.10 1.64 -13.33
N GLU A 178 -3.83 2.14 -12.12
CA GLU A 178 -4.11 3.53 -11.75
C GLU A 178 -3.31 4.53 -12.60
N ILE A 179 -2.04 4.23 -12.93
CA ILE A 179 -1.25 5.06 -13.85
C ILE A 179 -1.88 5.08 -15.24
N GLN A 180 -2.37 3.94 -15.75
CA GLN A 180 -3.02 3.86 -17.07
C GLN A 180 -4.31 4.69 -17.10
N GLU A 181 -5.16 4.56 -16.08
CA GLU A 181 -6.39 5.34 -15.95
C GLU A 181 -6.12 6.84 -15.85
N LEU A 182 -5.16 7.26 -15.01
CA LEU A 182 -4.79 8.67 -14.89
C LEU A 182 -4.20 9.24 -16.17
N THR A 183 -3.40 8.46 -16.90
CA THR A 183 -2.84 8.88 -18.19
C THR A 183 -3.95 9.06 -19.23
N ALA A 184 -4.92 8.13 -19.28
CA ALA A 184 -6.07 8.26 -20.17
C ALA A 184 -6.92 9.49 -19.82
N ALA A 185 -7.23 9.71 -18.54
CA ALA A 185 -8.00 10.85 -18.08
C ALA A 185 -7.33 12.19 -18.41
N ILE A 186 -6.00 12.29 -18.28
CA ILE A 186 -5.26 13.51 -18.68
C ILE A 186 -5.34 13.73 -20.19
N LEU A 187 -5.20 12.68 -21.01
CA LEU A 187 -5.31 12.78 -22.47
C LEU A 187 -6.72 13.16 -22.93
N GLU A 188 -7.76 12.77 -22.20
CA GLU A 188 -9.14 13.18 -22.46
C GLU A 188 -9.37 14.64 -22.08
N PHE A 189 -8.72 15.12 -21.01
CA PHE A 189 -8.82 16.50 -20.54
C PHE A 189 -8.07 17.50 -21.43
N GLU A 190 -7.09 17.04 -22.21
CA GLU A 190 -6.27 17.87 -23.12
C GLU A 190 -6.83 17.95 -24.55
N LYS A 191 -7.90 17.22 -24.88
CA LYS A 191 -8.58 17.23 -26.19
C LYS A 191 -9.72 18.22 -26.24
#